data_AF-A0A968X405-F1
#
_entry.id   AF-A0A968X405-F1
#
_cell.length_a   1.000
_cell.length_b   1.000
_cell.length_c   1.000
_cell.angle_alpha   90.00
_cell.angle_beta   90.00
_cell.angle_gamma   90.00
#
_symmetry.space_group_name_H-M   'P 1'
#
loop_
_entity.id
_entity.type
_entity.pdbx_description
1 polymer ?
#
loop_
_entity_poly.entity_id
_entity_poly.type
_entity_poly.pdbx_seq_one_letter_code
_entity_poly.pdbx_strand_id
1 'polypeptide(L)'
;MNAVIDNLDAYEARTAVIAVEKFIDDLSNWYVRRSRERFWREGMDDDKQAAYATLYEVLTTLVKLIAGRLAPFSGNVIPANRIDPVARAVSRFFPAPNAPGNLVTGVNNYGR
;
A
#
# COMPACT_ATOMS: atom_id res chain seq x y z
N MET A 1 6.97 9.65 0.33
CA MET A 1 6.44 8.82 1.42
C MET A 1 6.22 9.62 2.71
N ASN A 2 7.23 10.37 3.19
CA ASN A 2 7.15 11.13 4.45
C ASN A 2 5.94 12.07 4.51
N ALA A 3 5.67 12.82 3.44
CA ALA A 3 4.50 13.72 3.38
C ALA A 3 3.16 13.02 3.64
N VAL A 4 2.99 11.75 3.27
CA VAL A 4 1.75 11.00 3.55
C VAL A 4 1.68 10.64 5.04
N ILE A 5 2.81 10.25 5.63
CA ILE A 5 2.93 9.94 7.06
C ILE A 5 2.65 11.19 7.89
N ASP A 6 3.33 12.29 7.57
CA ASP A 6 3.24 13.57 8.28
C ASP A 6 1.80 14.12 8.23
N ASN A 7 1.13 14.06 7.06
CA ASN A 7 -0.26 14.47 6.94
C ASN A 7 -1.22 13.57 7.74
N LEU A 8 -0.99 12.27 7.76
CA LEU A 8 -1.84 11.35 8.54
C LEU A 8 -1.61 11.49 10.04
N ASP A 9 -0.39 11.75 10.49
CA ASP A 9 -0.07 12.05 11.89
C ASP A 9 -0.67 13.41 12.33
N ALA A 10 -0.83 14.35 11.40
CA ALA A 10 -1.52 15.63 11.61
C ALA A 10 -3.05 15.57 11.47
N TYR A 11 -3.65 14.36 11.30
CA TYR A 11 -5.08 14.17 11.04
C TYR A 11 -5.61 14.79 9.73
N GLU A 12 -4.71 15.14 8.79
CA GLU A 12 -5.00 15.73 7.48
C GLU A 12 -5.20 14.64 6.41
N ALA A 13 -6.19 13.78 6.60
CA ALA A 13 -6.43 12.62 5.73
C ALA A 13 -6.66 12.99 4.26
N ARG A 14 -7.35 14.10 4.00
CA ARG A 14 -7.59 14.59 2.63
C ARG A 14 -6.29 14.90 1.90
N THR A 15 -5.38 15.60 2.57
CA THR A 15 -4.09 16.01 2.00
C THR A 15 -3.20 14.79 1.75
N ALA A 16 -3.24 13.81 2.65
CA ALA A 16 -2.55 12.53 2.46
C ALA A 16 -3.06 11.76 1.23
N VAL A 17 -4.39 11.70 1.04
CA VAL A 17 -4.99 11.03 -0.12
C VAL A 17 -4.60 11.71 -1.43
N ILE A 18 -4.63 13.04 -1.50
CA ILE A 18 -4.20 13.80 -2.68
C ILE A 18 -2.73 13.51 -3.03
N ALA A 19 -1.86 13.43 -2.01
CA ALA A 19 -0.45 13.10 -2.24
C ALA A 19 -0.26 11.67 -2.78
N VAL A 20 -1.07 10.71 -2.31
CA VAL A 20 -1.10 9.34 -2.81
C VAL A 20 -1.59 9.30 -4.26
N GLU A 21 -2.69 9.99 -4.59
CA GLU A 21 -3.22 10.05 -5.95
C GLU A 21 -2.18 10.60 -6.93
N LYS A 22 -1.51 11.70 -6.56
CA LYS A 22 -0.43 12.28 -7.36
C LYS A 22 0.71 11.29 -7.61
N PHE A 23 1.11 10.54 -6.57
CA PHE A 23 2.14 9.52 -6.71
C PHE A 23 1.73 8.38 -7.65
N ILE A 24 0.47 7.94 -7.58
CA ILE A 24 -0.05 6.90 -8.50
C ILE A 24 -0.05 7.39 -9.94
N ASP A 25 -0.43 8.65 -10.17
CA ASP A 25 -0.40 9.27 -11.49
C ASP A 25 1.04 9.35 -12.03
N ASP A 26 2.00 9.79 -11.21
CA ASP A 26 3.41 9.81 -11.57
C ASP A 26 3.95 8.40 -11.87
N LEU A 27 3.63 7.40 -11.04
CA LEU A 27 4.04 6.00 -11.26
C LEU A 27 3.50 5.48 -12.60
N SER A 28 2.24 5.77 -12.91
CA SER A 28 1.58 5.30 -14.13
C SER A 28 2.15 6.01 -15.37
N ASN A 29 2.27 7.34 -15.32
CA ASN A 29 2.68 8.17 -16.44
C ASN A 29 4.18 8.14 -16.70
N TRP A 30 5.01 8.03 -15.66
CA TRP A 30 6.46 7.99 -15.81
C TRP A 30 6.99 6.58 -15.83
N TYR A 31 6.71 5.76 -14.82
CA TYR A 31 7.37 4.46 -14.71
C TYR A 31 6.74 3.43 -15.66
N VAL A 32 5.42 3.20 -15.55
CA VAL A 32 4.74 2.16 -16.35
C VAL A 32 4.77 2.52 -17.83
N ARG A 33 4.38 3.75 -18.18
CA ARG A 33 4.36 4.20 -19.58
C ARG A 33 5.75 4.21 -20.22
N ARG A 34 6.80 4.66 -19.52
CA ARG A 34 8.15 4.74 -20.09
C ARG A 34 8.85 3.39 -20.12
N SER A 35 8.45 2.46 -19.26
CA SER A 35 8.98 1.09 -19.21
C SER A 35 8.13 0.09 -20.01
N ARG A 36 7.20 0.54 -20.86
CA ARG A 36 6.29 -0.36 -21.61
C ARG A 36 7.03 -1.42 -22.41
N GLU A 37 8.15 -1.09 -23.03
CA GLU A 37 8.92 -2.08 -23.78
C GLU A 37 9.36 -3.27 -22.90
N ARG A 38 9.81 -2.99 -21.67
CA ARG A 38 10.23 -4.02 -20.70
C ARG A 38 9.08 -4.94 -20.31
N PHE A 39 7.86 -4.40 -20.19
CA PHE A 39 6.67 -5.17 -19.81
C PHE A 39 6.05 -5.96 -20.99
N TRP A 40 6.08 -5.42 -22.22
CA TRP A 40 5.39 -5.98 -23.38
C TRP A 40 6.23 -6.92 -24.25
N ARG A 41 7.54 -7.06 -24.00
CA ARG A 41 8.37 -8.06 -24.68
C ARG A 41 7.88 -9.48 -24.41
N GLU A 42 7.97 -10.35 -25.41
CA GLU A 42 7.65 -11.77 -25.25
C GLU A 42 8.72 -12.49 -24.41
N GLY A 43 8.30 -13.55 -23.71
CA GLY A 43 9.16 -14.25 -22.76
C GLY A 43 9.33 -13.53 -21.42
N MET A 44 10.23 -14.08 -20.59
CA MET A 44 10.54 -13.59 -19.25
C MET A 44 12.06 -13.46 -19.12
N ASP A 45 12.61 -12.36 -19.62
CA ASP A 45 14.02 -12.00 -19.48
C ASP A 45 14.31 -11.35 -18.11
N ASP A 46 15.59 -11.26 -17.75
CA ASP A 46 16.01 -10.68 -16.47
C ASP A 46 15.57 -9.21 -16.32
N ASP A 47 15.50 -8.48 -17.44
CA ASP A 47 15.10 -7.08 -17.46
C ASP A 47 13.61 -6.90 -17.14
N LYS A 48 12.75 -7.75 -17.69
CA LYS A 48 11.31 -7.80 -17.40
C LYS A 48 11.05 -8.27 -15.97
N GLN A 49 11.80 -9.28 -15.49
CA GLN A 49 11.72 -9.70 -14.09
C GLN A 49 12.08 -8.55 -13.13
N ALA A 50 13.16 -7.81 -13.41
CA ALA A 50 13.56 -6.64 -12.62
C ALA A 50 12.50 -5.52 -12.65
N ALA A 51 11.87 -5.28 -13.80
CA ALA A 51 10.77 -4.31 -13.91
C ALA A 51 9.55 -4.72 -13.06
N TYR A 52 9.16 -6.00 -13.10
CA TYR A 52 8.07 -6.52 -12.28
C TYR A 52 8.41 -6.50 -10.79
N ALA A 53 9.62 -6.89 -10.39
CA ALA A 53 10.05 -6.87 -9.00
C ALA A 53 9.99 -5.45 -8.43
N THR A 54 10.49 -4.46 -9.18
CA THR A 54 10.44 -3.05 -8.79
C THR A 54 8.99 -2.57 -8.66
N LEU A 55 8.14 -2.85 -9.66
CA LEU A 55 6.74 -2.45 -9.63
C LEU A 55 6.01 -3.09 -8.44
N TYR A 56 6.28 -4.37 -8.19
CA TYR A 56 5.73 -5.11 -7.06
C TYR A 56 6.13 -4.47 -5.73
N GLU A 57 7.41 -4.12 -5.56
CA GLU A 57 7.90 -3.51 -4.32
C GLU A 57 7.30 -2.12 -4.09
N VAL A 58 7.22 -1.30 -5.13
CA VAL A 58 6.60 0.03 -5.06
C VAL A 58 5.11 -0.07 -4.70
N LEU A 59 4.34 -0.90 -5.41
CA LEU A 59 2.91 -1.07 -5.15
C LEU A 59 2.66 -1.68 -3.77
N THR A 60 3.44 -2.68 -3.37
CA THR A 60 3.33 -3.30 -2.05
C THR A 60 3.61 -2.27 -0.95
N THR A 61 4.64 -1.45 -1.11
CA THR A 61 4.98 -0.39 -0.15
C THR A 61 3.88 0.66 -0.07
N LEU A 62 3.33 1.07 -1.22
CA LEU A 62 2.23 2.03 -1.28
C LEU A 62 0.97 1.50 -0.57
N VAL A 63 0.59 0.25 -0.84
CA VAL A 63 -0.57 -0.35 -0.16
C VAL A 63 -0.30 -0.47 1.33
N LYS A 64 0.94 -0.72 1.78
CA LYS A 64 1.28 -0.83 3.21
C LYS A 64 1.09 0.49 3.93
N LEU A 65 1.50 1.56 3.26
CA LEU A 65 1.33 2.92 3.73
C LEU A 65 -0.15 3.31 3.90
N ILE A 66 -0.98 2.97 2.91
CA ILE A 66 -2.41 3.34 2.87
C ILE A 66 -3.22 2.45 3.82
N ALA A 67 -3.09 1.13 3.74
CA ALA A 67 -3.92 0.18 4.47
C ALA A 67 -3.77 0.32 5.99
N GLY A 68 -2.57 0.65 6.49
CA GLY A 68 -2.32 0.80 7.93
C GLY A 68 -2.84 2.11 8.56
N ARG A 69 -3.12 3.14 7.75
CA ARG A 69 -3.37 4.51 8.25
C ARG A 69 -4.64 5.17 7.74
N LEU A 70 -5.18 4.72 6.59
CA LEU A 70 -6.44 5.20 6.00
C LEU A 70 -7.60 4.21 6.20
N ALA A 71 -7.50 3.29 7.16
CA ALA A 71 -8.60 2.37 7.48
C ALA A 71 -9.87 3.18 7.82
N PRO A 72 -10.99 2.97 7.10
CA PRO A 72 -12.12 3.89 7.14
C PRO A 72 -12.76 3.96 8.53
N PHE A 73 -12.70 2.88 9.33
CA PHE A 73 -13.18 2.84 10.72
C PHE A 73 -12.37 1.82 11.54
N SER A 74 -12.19 2.07 12.83
CA SER A 74 -11.62 1.09 13.76
C SER A 74 -12.46 -0.20 13.79
N GLY A 75 -11.84 -1.35 13.53
CA GLY A 75 -12.51 -2.65 13.58
C GLY A 75 -13.27 -3.06 12.30
N ASN A 76 -13.25 -2.26 11.23
CA ASN A 76 -13.86 -2.67 9.97
C ASN A 76 -12.92 -3.61 9.20
N VAL A 77 -13.12 -4.92 9.37
CA VAL A 77 -12.38 -5.97 8.65
C VAL A 77 -13.20 -6.40 7.44
N ILE A 78 -12.67 -6.19 6.23
CA ILE A 78 -13.28 -6.74 5.01
C ILE A 78 -13.20 -8.27 5.10
N PRO A 79 -14.33 -8.99 5.02
CA PRO A 79 -14.33 -10.45 5.07
C PRO A 79 -13.40 -11.06 4.01
N ALA A 80 -12.58 -12.06 4.39
CA ALA A 80 -11.57 -12.63 3.50
C ALA A 80 -12.13 -13.28 2.22
N ASN A 81 -13.43 -13.60 2.19
CA ASN A 81 -14.16 -14.08 1.02
C ASN A 81 -14.61 -12.97 0.06
N ARG A 82 -14.48 -11.70 0.45
CA ARG A 82 -14.79 -10.51 -0.37
C ARG A 82 -13.52 -9.89 -0.97
N ILE A 83 -12.35 -10.39 -0.61
CA ILE A 83 -11.05 -9.97 -1.12
C ILE A 83 -10.67 -10.90 -2.27
N ASP A 84 -10.25 -10.31 -3.40
CA ASP A 84 -9.71 -11.03 -4.55
C ASP A 84 -8.59 -12.01 -4.12
N PRO A 85 -8.47 -13.21 -4.73
CA PRO A 85 -7.48 -14.20 -4.32
C PRO A 85 -6.03 -13.70 -4.33
N VAL A 86 -5.69 -12.81 -5.29
CA VAL A 86 -4.37 -12.18 -5.35
C VAL A 86 -4.22 -11.20 -4.20
N ALA A 87 -5.18 -10.29 -4.01
CA ALA A 87 -5.15 -9.35 -2.89
C ALA A 87 -5.09 -10.05 -1.51
N ARG A 88 -5.74 -11.21 -1.37
CA ARG A 88 -5.66 -12.07 -0.17
C ARG A 88 -4.28 -12.72 -0.01
N ALA A 89 -3.63 -13.14 -1.10
CA ALA A 89 -2.26 -13.64 -1.03
C ALA A 89 -1.25 -12.54 -0.70
N VAL A 90 -1.57 -11.28 -1.00
CA VAL A 90 -0.72 -10.13 -0.63
C VAL A 90 -1.04 -9.67 0.81
N SER A 91 -2.28 -9.86 1.31
CA SER A 91 -2.72 -9.37 2.63
C SER A 91 -1.84 -9.84 3.80
N ARG A 92 -1.28 -11.05 3.72
CA ARG A 92 -0.33 -11.62 4.70
C ARG A 92 0.96 -10.83 4.88
N PHE A 93 1.33 -9.99 3.92
CA PHE A 93 2.52 -9.15 4.00
C PHE A 93 2.27 -7.79 4.66
N PHE A 94 1.01 -7.48 4.99
CA PHE A 94 0.63 -6.27 5.70
C PHE A 94 0.50 -6.54 7.20
N PRO A 95 0.85 -5.58 8.07
CA PRO A 95 0.54 -5.68 9.49
C PRO A 95 -0.97 -5.84 9.65
N ALA A 96 -1.39 -6.66 10.61
CA ALA A 96 -2.81 -6.88 10.88
C ALA A 96 -3.50 -5.51 11.09
N PRO A 97 -4.71 -5.30 10.55
CA PRO A 97 -5.46 -4.07 10.78
C PRO A 97 -5.53 -3.84 12.29
N ASN A 98 -5.09 -2.66 12.72
CA ASN A 98 -5.19 -2.11 14.08
C ASN A 98 -6.04 -2.97 15.02
N ALA A 99 -5.42 -4.00 15.62
CA ALA A 99 -6.12 -4.75 16.66
C ALA A 99 -6.55 -3.76 17.75
N PRO A 100 -7.67 -4.00 18.44
CA PRO A 100 -8.05 -3.16 19.57
C PRO A 100 -6.89 -3.14 20.56
N GLY A 101 -6.52 -1.94 21.03
CA GLY A 101 -5.49 -1.77 22.05
C GLY A 101 -5.80 -2.62 23.27
N ASN A 102 -4.78 -2.97 24.05
CA ASN A 102 -4.99 -3.76 25.25
C ASN A 102 -5.81 -2.94 26.27
N LEU A 103 -7.04 -3.37 26.53
CA LEU A 103 -7.99 -2.69 27.40
C LEU A 103 -7.53 -2.61 28.87
N VAL A 104 -6.60 -3.49 29.28
CA VAL A 104 -6.07 -3.56 30.65
C VAL A 104 -4.83 -2.68 30.80
N THR A 105 -3.97 -2.60 29.77
CA THR A 105 -2.72 -1.83 29.85
C THR A 105 -2.81 -0.45 29.21
N GLY A 106 -3.87 -0.15 28.45
CA GLY A 106 -4.07 1.12 27.75
C GLY A 106 -3.12 1.34 26.56
N VAL A 107 -2.28 0.35 26.23
CA VAL A 107 -1.31 0.44 25.14
C VAL A 107 -2.03 0.23 23.81
N ASN A 108 -1.95 1.23 22.93
CA ASN A 108 -2.41 1.10 21.55
C ASN A 108 -1.42 0.28 20.73
N ASN A 109 -1.86 -0.19 19.56
CA ASN A 109 -1.05 -1.06 18.71
C ASN A 109 0.02 -0.31 17.89
N TYR A 110 0.32 0.95 18.28
CA TYR A 110 1.35 1.80 17.68
C TYR A 110 2.58 1.96 18.58
N GLY A 111 2.78 1.06 19.55
CA GLY A 111 3.99 1.06 20.39
C GLY A 111 5.27 0.92 19.55
N ARG A 112 6.23 1.82 19.79
CA ARG A 112 7.63 1.70 19.32
C ARG A 112 8.32 0.50 19.94
#